data_AF-A0A4Z1D3R8-F1
#
_entry.id   AF-A0A4Z1D3R8-F1
#
_cell.length_a   1.000
_cell.length_b   1.000
_cell.length_c   1.000
_cell.angle_alpha   90.00
_cell.angle_beta   90.00
_cell.angle_gamma   90.00
#
_symmetry.space_group_name_H-M   'P 1'
#
loop_
_entity.id
_entity.type
_entity.pdbx_description
1 polymer ?
#
loop_
_entity_poly.entity_id
_entity_poly.type
_entity_poly.pdbx_seq_one_letter_code
_entity_poly.pdbx_strand_id
1 'polypeptide(L)'
;MSVSELVQAVGGFEGGPAEMVRASVRTAERAFAELDACDDVIDKASEAGRKIADRLRVHLSAESVDATHAELVKLESAATEVRNTDEIRRLLNRVLGREDRGAFTSPAVVRLTVDDLPKLPSAYAEPDDYTDLLAVAGREEQLRPQLKRVHAERIARVASHLVTVVERAAAAGFADRRFAGDSLREAQYAFTLWQRCVTESRRDLH
;
A
#
# COMPACT_ATOMS: atom_id res chain seq x y z
N MET A 1 32.76 15.04 -43.11
CA MET A 1 31.31 15.18 -42.94
C MET A 1 31.02 16.61 -42.54
N SER A 2 30.30 17.33 -43.39
CA SER A 2 29.92 18.72 -43.16
C SER A 2 28.61 18.81 -42.36
N VAL A 3 28.40 19.91 -41.65
CA VAL A 3 27.14 20.19 -40.91
C VAL A 3 25.92 20.10 -41.84
N SER A 4 26.09 20.43 -43.13
CA SER A 4 25.06 20.34 -44.16
C SER A 4 24.59 18.90 -44.45
N GLU A 5 25.48 17.90 -44.30
CA GLU A 5 25.13 16.48 -44.52
C GLU A 5 24.36 15.89 -43.33
N LEU A 6 24.62 16.38 -42.11
CA LEU A 6 23.88 16.00 -40.90
C LEU A 6 22.45 16.56 -40.90
N VAL A 7 22.24 17.77 -41.42
CA VAL A 7 20.92 18.42 -41.51
C VAL A 7 20.00 17.70 -42.51
N GLN A 8 20.55 17.12 -43.58
CA GLN A 8 19.77 16.38 -44.57
C GLN A 8 19.34 14.99 -44.09
N ALA A 9 20.13 14.34 -43.24
CA ALA A 9 19.87 12.96 -42.80
C ALA A 9 18.77 12.85 -41.72
N VAL A 10 18.46 13.93 -41.00
CA VAL A 10 17.54 13.90 -39.84
C VAL A 10 16.15 14.49 -40.14
N GLY A 11 15.91 14.99 -41.36
CA GLY A 11 14.72 15.78 -41.68
C GLY A 11 14.94 17.23 -41.25
N GLY A 12 14.99 18.13 -42.23
CA GLY A 12 15.43 19.51 -42.04
C GLY A 12 14.59 20.26 -41.02
N PHE A 13 15.24 20.81 -40.00
CA PHE A 13 14.68 21.89 -39.20
C PHE A 13 14.82 23.18 -40.01
N GLU A 14 13.71 23.88 -40.28
CA GLU A 14 13.68 25.09 -41.13
C GLU A 14 14.35 26.33 -40.51
N GLY A 15 14.95 26.20 -39.32
CA GLY A 15 15.55 27.30 -38.57
C GLY A 15 17.07 27.21 -38.41
N GLY A 16 17.72 28.35 -38.19
CA GLY A 16 19.16 28.42 -37.93
C GLY A 16 19.59 27.71 -36.63
N PRO A 17 20.88 27.42 -36.41
CA PRO A 17 21.35 26.71 -35.21
C PRO A 17 20.87 27.32 -33.88
N ALA A 18 20.78 28.64 -33.80
CA ALA A 18 20.26 29.33 -32.62
C ALA A 18 18.76 29.11 -32.39
N GLU A 19 17.97 28.96 -33.45
CA GLU A 19 16.54 28.66 -33.37
C GLU A 19 16.31 27.21 -32.95
N MET A 20 17.12 26.28 -33.46
CA MET A 20 17.13 24.90 -33.00
C MET A 20 17.45 24.82 -31.50
N VAL A 21 18.50 25.49 -31.04
CA VAL A 21 18.86 25.51 -29.61
C VAL A 21 17.72 26.07 -28.76
N ARG A 22 17.08 27.18 -29.17
CA ARG A 22 15.93 27.74 -28.44
C ARG A 22 14.73 26.79 -28.43
N ALA A 23 14.46 26.09 -29.53
CA ALA A 23 13.38 25.11 -29.60
C ALA A 23 13.67 23.92 -28.68
N SER A 24 14.90 23.41 -28.68
CA SER A 24 15.33 22.33 -27.77
C SER A 24 15.23 22.74 -26.30
N VAL A 25 15.64 23.96 -25.94
CA VAL A 25 15.52 24.49 -24.57
C VAL A 25 14.05 24.53 -24.14
N ARG A 26 13.15 25.10 -24.95
CA ARG A 26 11.72 25.14 -24.63
C ARG A 26 11.10 23.76 -24.46
N THR A 27 11.49 22.79 -25.31
CA THR A 27 11.02 21.40 -25.18
C THR A 27 11.52 20.76 -23.90
N ALA A 28 12.79 21.01 -23.53
CA ALA A 28 13.35 20.52 -22.27
C ALA A 28 12.65 21.16 -21.05
N GLU A 29 12.44 22.48 -21.04
CA GLU A 29 11.71 23.19 -19.99
C GLU A 29 10.30 22.62 -19.79
N ARG A 30 9.57 22.38 -20.89
CA ARG A 30 8.25 21.75 -20.84
C ARG A 30 8.30 20.33 -20.29
N ALA A 31 9.31 19.54 -20.68
CA ALA A 31 9.48 18.18 -20.18
C ALA A 31 9.79 18.16 -18.67
N PHE A 32 10.59 19.10 -18.17
CA PHE A 32 10.85 19.24 -16.74
C PHE A 32 9.59 19.66 -15.97
N ALA A 33 8.85 20.65 -16.46
CA ALA A 33 7.60 21.08 -15.82
C ALA A 33 6.58 19.93 -15.72
N GLU A 34 6.50 19.08 -16.74
CA GLU A 34 5.61 17.90 -16.73
C GLU A 34 6.10 16.80 -15.78
N LEU A 35 7.42 16.64 -15.63
CA LEU A 35 7.99 15.75 -14.61
C LEU A 35 7.72 16.26 -13.20
N ASP A 36 7.88 17.55 -12.94
CA ASP A 36 7.57 18.17 -11.65
C ASP A 36 6.09 17.95 -11.31
N ALA A 37 5.19 18.08 -12.29
CA ALA A 37 3.77 17.78 -12.09
C ALA A 37 3.50 16.30 -11.77
N CYS A 38 4.28 15.37 -12.33
CA CYS A 38 4.20 13.94 -11.98
C CYS A 38 4.70 13.68 -10.55
N ASP A 39 5.80 14.32 -10.15
CA ASP A 39 6.37 14.18 -8.82
C ASP A 39 5.43 14.79 -7.75
N ASP A 40 4.77 15.91 -8.05
CA ASP A 40 3.71 16.50 -7.22
C ASP A 40 2.56 15.52 -6.92
N VAL A 41 2.20 14.67 -7.90
CA VAL A 41 1.16 13.64 -7.71
C VAL A 41 1.65 12.56 -6.75
N ILE A 42 2.92 12.15 -6.84
CA ILE A 42 3.52 11.17 -5.92
C ILE A 42 3.56 11.73 -4.49
N ASP A 43 3.96 12.99 -4.32
CA ASP A 43 4.01 13.65 -3.01
C ASP A 43 2.63 13.80 -2.38
N LYS A 44 1.63 14.21 -3.18
CA LYS A 44 0.23 14.27 -2.74
C LYS A 44 -0.31 12.89 -2.34
N ALA A 45 0.02 11.85 -3.11
CA ALA A 45 -0.39 10.48 -2.78
C ALA A 45 0.29 9.98 -1.49
N SER A 46 1.58 10.30 -1.28
CA SER A 46 2.29 10.00 -0.04
C SER A 46 1.64 10.67 1.17
N GLU A 47 1.33 11.97 1.08
CA GLU A 47 0.63 12.72 2.12
C GLU A 47 -0.78 12.18 2.39
N ALA A 48 -1.53 11.86 1.33
CA ALA A 48 -2.86 11.26 1.44
C ALA A 48 -2.79 9.89 2.14
N GLY A 49 -1.83 9.04 1.76
CA GLY A 49 -1.59 7.74 2.36
C GLY A 49 -1.26 7.81 3.85
N ARG A 50 -0.43 8.79 4.28
CA ARG A 50 -0.15 9.03 5.71
C ARG A 50 -1.41 9.42 6.49
N LYS A 51 -2.22 10.34 5.95
CA LYS A 51 -3.51 10.72 6.56
C LYS A 51 -4.49 9.54 6.64
N ILE A 52 -4.51 8.69 5.63
CA ILE A 52 -5.32 7.47 5.61
C ILE A 52 -4.85 6.53 6.72
N ALA A 53 -3.55 6.30 6.88
CA ALA A 53 -3.01 5.47 7.97
C ALA A 53 -3.42 6.00 9.35
N ASP A 54 -3.35 7.31 9.57
CA ASP A 54 -3.79 7.94 10.83
C ASP A 54 -5.28 7.70 11.10
N ARG A 55 -6.15 7.89 10.08
CA ARG A 55 -7.59 7.63 10.21
C ARG A 55 -7.90 6.15 10.41
N LEU A 56 -7.18 5.25 9.75
CA LEU A 56 -7.32 3.81 9.94
C LEU A 56 -7.07 3.42 11.39
N ARG A 57 -6.05 3.97 12.07
CA ARG A 57 -5.83 3.71 13.50
C ARG A 57 -7.08 4.01 14.33
N VAL A 58 -7.70 5.16 14.09
CA VAL A 58 -8.92 5.59 14.78
C VAL A 58 -10.08 4.64 14.48
N HIS A 59 -10.35 4.36 13.20
CA HIS A 59 -11.47 3.51 12.80
C HIS A 59 -11.34 2.05 13.25
N LEU A 60 -10.13 1.49 13.19
CA LEU A 60 -9.84 0.14 13.67
C LEU A 60 -10.00 0.03 15.19
N SER A 61 -9.57 1.05 15.95
CA SER A 61 -9.76 1.08 17.40
C SER A 61 -11.24 1.20 17.81
N ALA A 62 -12.05 1.84 16.98
CA ALA A 62 -13.50 1.97 17.16
C ALA A 62 -14.29 0.78 16.56
N GLU A 63 -13.60 -0.22 16.02
CA GLU A 63 -14.19 -1.37 15.31
C GLU A 63 -15.17 -0.98 14.19
N SER A 64 -14.93 0.16 13.53
CA SER A 64 -15.79 0.67 12.46
C SER A 64 -15.42 0.06 11.11
N VAL A 65 -16.18 -0.96 10.70
CA VAL A 65 -15.98 -1.68 9.44
C VAL A 65 -16.14 -0.76 8.23
N ASP A 66 -17.24 -0.02 8.17
CA ASP A 66 -17.57 0.83 7.01
C ASP A 66 -16.58 1.98 6.83
N ALA A 67 -16.16 2.62 7.93
CA ALA A 67 -15.18 3.69 7.88
C ALA A 67 -13.79 3.18 7.46
N THR A 68 -13.40 2.00 7.97
CA THR A 68 -12.14 1.35 7.57
C THR A 68 -12.15 1.03 6.08
N HIS A 69 -13.24 0.45 5.56
CA HIS A 69 -13.40 0.17 4.14
C HIS A 69 -13.33 1.44 3.28
N ALA A 70 -14.03 2.51 3.70
CA ALA A 70 -14.01 3.79 2.98
C ALA A 70 -12.60 4.39 2.86
N GLU A 71 -11.76 4.23 3.89
CA GLU A 71 -10.37 4.66 3.84
C GLU A 71 -9.51 3.83 2.88
N LEU A 72 -9.77 2.51 2.75
CA LEU A 72 -9.08 1.67 1.77
C LEU A 72 -9.46 2.00 0.32
N VAL A 73 -10.71 2.37 0.07
CA VAL A 73 -11.14 2.87 -1.25
C VAL A 73 -10.40 4.16 -1.62
N LYS A 74 -10.23 5.08 -0.66
CA LYS A 74 -9.43 6.31 -0.88
C LYS A 74 -7.97 6.00 -1.18
N LEU A 75 -7.40 5.00 -0.50
CA LEU A 75 -6.04 4.53 -0.73
C LEU A 75 -5.85 4.01 -2.15
N GLU A 76 -6.79 3.19 -2.63
CA GLU A 76 -6.77 2.68 -4.00
C GLU A 76 -6.91 3.79 -5.04
N SER A 77 -7.73 4.81 -4.77
CA SER A 77 -7.83 6.00 -5.62
C SER A 77 -6.49 6.73 -5.74
N ALA A 78 -5.80 6.98 -4.63
CA ALA A 78 -4.49 7.65 -4.63
C ALA A 78 -3.44 6.84 -5.41
N ALA A 79 -3.40 5.52 -5.20
CA ALA A 79 -2.50 4.64 -5.96
C ALA A 79 -2.86 4.54 -7.45
N THR A 80 -4.12 4.73 -7.82
CA THR A 80 -4.57 4.78 -9.22
C THR A 80 -4.12 6.07 -9.90
N GLU A 81 -4.22 7.20 -9.19
CA GLU A 81 -3.75 8.49 -9.70
C GLU A 81 -2.25 8.45 -10.04
N VAL A 82 -1.42 7.92 -9.14
CA VAL A 82 0.03 7.73 -9.39
C VAL A 82 0.30 6.79 -10.56
N ARG A 83 -0.48 5.70 -10.68
CA ARG A 83 -0.32 4.77 -11.82
C ARG A 83 -0.64 5.44 -13.16
N ASN A 84 -1.61 6.34 -13.20
CA ASN A 84 -2.01 7.04 -14.42
C ASN A 84 -0.94 8.05 -14.89
N THR A 85 -0.11 8.56 -13.98
CA THR A 85 1.01 9.47 -14.32
C THR A 85 2.33 8.76 -14.61
N ASP A 86 2.46 7.47 -14.24
CA ASP A 86 3.71 6.71 -14.37
C ASP A 86 4.15 6.52 -15.84
N GLU A 87 3.23 6.34 -16.79
CA GLU A 87 3.57 6.20 -18.21
C GLU A 87 4.18 7.48 -18.78
N ILE A 88 3.59 8.64 -18.44
CA ILE A 88 4.09 9.97 -18.83
C ILE A 88 5.47 10.19 -18.21
N ARG A 89 5.63 9.92 -16.92
CA ARG A 89 6.90 10.06 -16.19
C ARG A 89 8.01 9.19 -16.79
N ARG A 90 7.72 7.94 -17.16
CA ARG A 90 8.68 7.03 -17.83
C ARG A 90 9.09 7.56 -19.20
N LEU A 91 8.12 8.00 -19.99
CA LEU A 91 8.39 8.55 -21.33
C LEU A 91 9.29 9.79 -21.23
N LEU A 92 8.99 10.71 -20.32
CA LEU A 92 9.79 11.93 -20.13
C LEU A 92 11.20 11.62 -19.64
N ASN A 93 11.36 10.69 -18.70
CA ASN A 93 12.69 10.25 -18.26
C ASN A 93 13.49 9.61 -19.40
N ARG A 94 12.86 8.84 -20.29
CA ARG A 94 13.50 8.31 -21.51
C ARG A 94 13.96 9.44 -22.43
N VAL A 95 13.09 10.40 -22.72
CA VAL A 95 13.42 11.54 -23.59
C VAL A 95 14.58 12.35 -23.05
N LEU A 96 14.69 12.48 -21.72
CA LEU A 96 15.78 13.18 -21.05
C LEU A 96 17.05 12.32 -20.86
N GLY A 97 17.09 11.08 -21.37
CA GLY A 97 18.22 10.17 -21.21
C GLY A 97 18.46 9.72 -19.77
N ARG A 98 17.42 9.71 -18.94
CA ARG A 98 17.43 9.35 -17.51
C ARG A 98 16.98 7.91 -17.23
N GLU A 99 16.82 7.06 -18.24
CA GLU A 99 16.42 5.67 -18.01
C GLU A 99 17.45 4.87 -17.18
N ASP A 100 16.94 4.22 -16.13
CA ASP A 100 17.60 3.21 -15.28
C ASP A 100 18.81 3.62 -14.43
N ARG A 101 18.81 4.83 -13.84
CA ARG A 101 19.64 5.08 -12.65
C ARG A 101 18.94 4.69 -11.37
N GLY A 102 18.84 3.38 -11.18
CA GLY A 102 18.40 2.76 -9.93
C GLY A 102 17.03 2.14 -10.06
N ALA A 103 16.98 0.89 -10.50
CA ALA A 103 15.91 -0.01 -10.10
C ALA A 103 15.95 -0.09 -8.57
N PHE A 104 15.25 0.83 -7.89
CA PHE A 104 15.02 0.76 -6.46
C PHE A 104 14.40 -0.61 -6.22
N THR A 105 15.15 -1.47 -5.54
CA THR A 105 14.64 -2.76 -5.12
C THR A 105 13.72 -2.46 -3.96
N SER A 106 12.45 -2.23 -4.26
CA SER A 106 11.46 -2.05 -3.22
C SER A 106 11.47 -3.26 -2.29
N PRO A 107 11.43 -3.05 -0.97
CA PRO A 107 11.39 -4.14 -0.03
C PRO A 107 10.16 -5.01 -0.29
N ALA A 108 10.28 -6.31 -0.09
CA ALA A 108 9.14 -7.21 -0.18
C ALA A 108 8.05 -6.80 0.83
N VAL A 109 6.79 -6.83 0.39
CA VAL A 109 5.65 -6.60 1.29
C VAL A 109 5.57 -7.76 2.28
N VAL A 110 5.66 -7.44 3.56
CA VAL A 110 5.48 -8.41 4.65
C VAL A 110 4.03 -8.85 4.64
N ARG A 111 3.79 -10.16 4.59
CA ARG A 111 2.45 -10.74 4.62
C ARG A 111 2.13 -11.22 6.03
N LEU A 112 0.92 -10.93 6.47
CA LEU A 112 0.38 -11.52 7.70
C LEU A 112 -0.58 -12.64 7.30
N THR A 113 -0.43 -13.82 7.87
CA THR A 113 -1.34 -14.94 7.68
C THR A 113 -2.06 -15.28 8.97
N VAL A 114 -3.09 -16.13 8.88
CA VAL A 114 -3.81 -16.63 10.07
C VAL A 114 -2.87 -17.37 11.02
N ASP A 115 -1.86 -18.06 10.50
CA ASP A 115 -0.89 -18.83 11.30
C ASP A 115 0.05 -17.93 12.12
N ASP A 116 0.20 -16.66 11.73
CA ASP A 116 0.98 -15.66 12.46
C ASP A 116 0.19 -15.07 13.65
N LEU A 117 -1.09 -15.41 13.80
CA LEU A 117 -1.92 -14.93 14.88
C LEU A 117 -1.83 -15.85 16.11
N PRO A 118 -1.93 -15.28 17.34
CA PRO A 118 -2.10 -16.06 18.55
C PRO A 118 -3.25 -17.08 18.42
N LYS A 119 -2.99 -18.34 18.80
CA LYS A 119 -4.00 -19.40 18.78
C LYS A 119 -5.03 -19.19 19.87
N LEU A 120 -6.30 -19.43 19.55
CA LEU A 120 -7.39 -19.34 20.52
C LEU A 120 -7.27 -20.47 21.56
N PRO A 121 -7.40 -20.15 22.86
CA PRO A 121 -7.56 -21.16 23.90
C PRO A 121 -8.82 -21.97 23.61
N SER A 122 -8.73 -23.30 23.74
CA SER A 122 -9.86 -24.20 23.56
C SER A 122 -9.93 -25.18 24.73
N ALA A 123 -11.14 -25.39 25.26
CA ALA A 123 -11.40 -26.41 26.28
C ALA A 123 -11.14 -27.84 25.76
N TYR A 124 -11.06 -28.01 24.43
CA TYR A 124 -10.78 -29.26 23.73
C TYR A 124 -9.33 -29.36 23.22
N ALA A 125 -8.43 -28.51 23.70
CA ALA A 125 -7.02 -28.55 23.30
C ALA A 125 -6.23 -29.67 23.99
N GLU A 126 -6.68 -30.13 25.17
CA GLU A 126 -6.00 -31.19 25.93
C GLU A 126 -6.71 -32.54 25.74
N PRO A 127 -5.98 -33.60 25.35
CA PRO A 127 -6.57 -34.88 24.94
C PRO A 127 -7.21 -35.71 26.07
N ASP A 128 -7.00 -35.38 27.34
CA ASP A 128 -7.11 -36.37 28.43
C ASP A 128 -8.39 -36.33 29.27
N ASP A 129 -9.40 -35.49 28.99
CA ASP A 129 -10.57 -35.46 29.89
C ASP A 129 -11.87 -34.92 29.25
N TYR A 130 -12.39 -35.64 28.27
CA TYR A 130 -13.71 -35.38 27.65
C TYR A 130 -14.86 -36.14 28.31
N THR A 131 -14.58 -36.93 29.35
CA THR A 131 -15.56 -37.86 29.93
C THR A 131 -16.54 -37.16 30.87
N ASP A 132 -16.20 -35.96 31.35
CA ASP A 132 -17.06 -35.12 32.19
C ASP A 132 -17.38 -33.77 31.53
N LEU A 133 -18.60 -33.67 30.97
CA LEU A 133 -19.11 -32.46 30.33
C LEU A 133 -19.28 -31.28 31.30
N LEU A 134 -19.49 -31.53 32.61
CA LEU A 134 -19.54 -30.47 33.62
C LEU A 134 -18.14 -29.91 33.89
N ALA A 135 -17.09 -30.74 33.85
CA ALA A 135 -15.71 -30.30 33.94
C ALA A 135 -15.26 -29.48 32.72
N VAL A 136 -15.76 -29.83 31.53
CA VAL A 136 -15.56 -29.04 30.29
C VAL A 136 -16.24 -27.67 30.39
N ALA A 137 -17.49 -27.61 30.83
CA ALA A 137 -18.21 -26.34 31.03
C ALA A 137 -17.53 -25.44 32.09
N GLY A 138 -17.03 -26.02 33.19
CA GLY A 138 -16.25 -25.30 34.19
C GLY A 138 -14.92 -24.74 33.65
N ARG A 139 -14.27 -25.44 32.71
CA ARG A 139 -13.06 -24.97 32.01
C ARG A 139 -13.37 -23.82 31.05
N GLU A 140 -14.48 -23.86 30.32
CA GLU A 140 -14.87 -22.77 29.41
C GLU A 140 -15.05 -21.43 30.17
N GLU A 141 -15.68 -21.46 31.34
CA GLU A 141 -15.87 -20.28 32.20
C GLU A 141 -14.52 -19.71 32.68
N GLN A 142 -13.56 -20.57 33.01
CA GLN A 142 -12.21 -20.19 33.45
C GLN A 142 -11.34 -19.66 32.29
N LEU A 143 -11.58 -20.14 31.07
CA LEU A 143 -10.86 -19.70 29.87
C LEU A 143 -11.39 -18.39 29.30
N ARG A 144 -12.63 -17.99 29.61
CA ARG A 144 -13.28 -16.78 29.08
C ARG A 144 -12.43 -15.49 29.21
N PRO A 145 -11.75 -15.19 30.33
CA PRO A 145 -10.85 -14.04 30.42
C PRO A 145 -9.63 -14.14 29.49
N GLN A 146 -9.06 -15.35 29.36
CA GLN A 146 -7.93 -15.59 28.47
C GLN A 146 -8.36 -15.49 27.00
N LEU A 147 -9.53 -16.05 26.66
CA LEU A 147 -10.13 -15.97 25.33
C LEU A 147 -10.38 -14.52 24.91
N LYS A 148 -10.95 -13.70 25.81
CA LYS A 148 -11.12 -12.26 25.58
C LYS A 148 -9.79 -11.55 25.31
N ARG A 149 -8.74 -11.87 26.09
CA ARG A 149 -7.41 -11.31 25.90
C ARG A 149 -6.81 -11.69 24.54
N VAL A 150 -6.89 -12.96 24.16
CA VAL A 150 -6.36 -13.45 22.88
C VAL A 150 -7.11 -12.85 21.70
N HIS A 151 -8.44 -12.71 21.77
CA HIS A 151 -9.21 -12.01 20.74
C HIS A 151 -8.78 -10.54 20.58
N ALA A 152 -8.63 -9.81 21.69
CA ALA A 152 -8.13 -8.44 21.65
C ALA A 152 -6.73 -8.35 21.02
N GLU A 153 -5.83 -9.28 21.36
CA GLU A 153 -4.48 -9.34 20.78
C GLU A 153 -4.50 -9.61 19.28
N ARG A 154 -5.32 -10.57 18.83
CA ARG A 154 -5.49 -10.89 17.39
C ARG A 154 -6.00 -9.67 16.63
N ILE A 155 -7.05 -9.00 17.13
CA ILE A 155 -7.62 -7.79 16.52
C ILE A 155 -6.56 -6.67 16.44
N ALA A 156 -5.86 -6.40 17.54
CA ALA A 156 -4.84 -5.35 17.60
C ALA A 156 -3.66 -5.63 16.66
N ARG A 157 -3.21 -6.89 16.57
CA ARG A 157 -2.10 -7.29 15.71
C ARG A 157 -2.42 -7.10 14.23
N VAL A 158 -3.62 -7.54 13.79
CA VAL A 158 -4.04 -7.35 12.40
C VAL A 158 -4.24 -5.87 12.08
N ALA A 159 -4.85 -5.12 13.00
CA ALA A 159 -5.04 -3.67 12.84
C ALA A 159 -3.69 -2.92 12.70
N SER A 160 -2.71 -3.25 13.54
CA SER A 160 -1.36 -2.67 13.48
C SER A 160 -0.66 -3.02 12.16
N HIS A 161 -0.81 -4.25 11.69
CA HIS A 161 -0.24 -4.70 10.41
C HIS A 161 -0.85 -3.94 9.23
N LEU A 162 -2.18 -3.83 9.19
CA LEU A 162 -2.89 -3.07 8.16
C LEU A 162 -2.36 -1.63 8.05
N VAL A 163 -2.26 -0.94 9.19
CA VAL A 163 -1.72 0.43 9.23
C VAL A 163 -0.28 0.46 8.74
N THR A 164 0.57 -0.47 9.19
CA THR A 164 1.99 -0.53 8.79
C THR A 164 2.15 -0.71 7.28
N VAL A 165 1.34 -1.56 6.66
CA VAL A 165 1.36 -1.77 5.20
C VAL A 165 1.02 -0.48 4.46
N VAL A 166 -0.02 0.23 4.91
CA VAL A 166 -0.42 1.52 4.32
C VAL A 166 0.66 2.59 4.49
N GLU A 167 1.26 2.69 5.67
CA GLU A 167 2.36 3.63 5.93
C GLU A 167 3.57 3.38 5.03
N ARG A 168 3.93 2.12 4.82
CA ARG A 168 5.05 1.77 3.94
C ARG A 168 4.73 2.08 2.48
N ALA A 169 3.51 1.81 2.03
CA ALA A 169 3.08 2.17 0.68
C ALA A 169 3.09 3.69 0.46
N ALA A 170 2.62 4.45 1.46
CA ALA A 170 2.63 5.91 1.48
C ALA A 170 4.05 6.49 1.49
N ALA A 171 4.96 5.91 2.27
CA ALA A 171 6.36 6.34 2.33
C ALA A 171 7.07 6.22 0.97
N ALA A 172 6.70 5.23 0.17
CA ALA A 172 7.17 5.07 -1.21
C ALA A 172 6.37 5.89 -2.25
N GLY A 173 5.37 6.66 -1.80
CA GLY A 173 4.49 7.46 -2.66
C GLY A 173 3.75 6.65 -3.73
N PHE A 174 3.60 5.33 -3.54
CA PHE A 174 3.07 4.41 -4.54
C PHE A 174 3.81 4.40 -5.90
N ALA A 175 5.02 4.98 -5.95
CA ALA A 175 5.77 5.18 -7.20
C ALA A 175 6.24 3.84 -7.81
N ASP A 176 6.55 2.85 -6.96
CA ASP A 176 6.79 1.48 -7.42
C ASP A 176 5.46 0.75 -7.61
N ARG A 177 5.11 0.52 -8.87
CA ARG A 177 3.87 -0.17 -9.28
C ARG A 177 3.71 -1.56 -8.67
N ARG A 178 4.78 -2.35 -8.56
CA ARG A 178 4.71 -3.71 -8.00
C ARG A 178 4.51 -3.63 -6.50
N PHE A 179 5.34 -2.85 -5.82
CA PHE A 179 5.23 -2.68 -4.38
C PHE A 179 3.89 -2.09 -3.94
N ALA A 180 3.39 -1.08 -4.67
CA ALA A 180 2.08 -0.49 -4.44
C ALA A 180 0.96 -1.52 -4.64
N GLY A 181 0.98 -2.27 -5.75
CA GLY A 181 0.00 -3.32 -6.01
C GLY A 181 0.01 -4.44 -4.97
N ASP A 182 1.18 -4.84 -4.50
CA ASP A 182 1.34 -5.85 -3.46
C ASP A 182 0.85 -5.33 -2.10
N SER A 183 1.15 -4.07 -1.78
CA SER A 183 0.73 -3.44 -0.53
C SER A 183 -0.78 -3.23 -0.47
N LEU A 184 -1.44 -2.84 -1.57
CA LEU A 184 -2.90 -2.72 -1.63
C LEU A 184 -3.59 -4.09 -1.44
N ARG A 185 -3.07 -5.14 -2.07
CA ARG A 185 -3.60 -6.49 -1.90
C ARG A 185 -3.44 -7.00 -0.47
N GLU A 186 -2.28 -6.74 0.13
CA GLU A 186 -2.04 -7.08 1.53
C GLU A 186 -2.95 -6.28 2.48
N ALA A 187 -3.15 -4.98 2.23
CA ALA A 187 -4.06 -4.17 3.02
C ALA A 187 -5.51 -4.70 2.95
N GLN A 188 -5.97 -5.06 1.75
CA GLN A 188 -7.30 -5.67 1.59
C GLN A 188 -7.41 -7.01 2.32
N TYR A 189 -6.38 -7.86 2.22
CA TYR A 189 -6.33 -9.13 2.92
C TYR A 189 -6.37 -8.93 4.45
N ALA A 190 -5.53 -8.05 4.98
CA ALA A 190 -5.47 -7.75 6.40
C ALA A 190 -6.79 -7.17 6.91
N PHE A 191 -7.49 -6.35 6.11
CA PHE A 191 -8.83 -5.88 6.45
C PHE A 191 -9.84 -7.02 6.57
N THR A 192 -9.88 -7.94 5.60
CA THR A 192 -10.75 -9.13 5.68
C THR A 192 -10.42 -10.00 6.90
N LEU A 193 -9.13 -10.18 7.20
CA LEU A 193 -8.69 -10.93 8.37
C LEU A 193 -9.09 -10.23 9.68
N TRP A 194 -9.02 -8.90 9.72
CA TRP A 194 -9.43 -8.10 10.87
C TRP A 194 -10.94 -8.21 11.11
N GLN A 195 -11.77 -8.09 10.06
CA GLN A 195 -13.22 -8.29 10.14
C GLN A 195 -13.57 -9.68 10.69
N ARG A 196 -12.84 -10.70 10.23
CA ARG A 196 -12.99 -12.06 10.74
C ARG A 196 -12.66 -12.15 12.22
N CYS A 197 -11.56 -11.57 12.68
CA CYS A 197 -11.19 -11.55 14.11
C CYS A 197 -12.24 -10.85 14.98
N VAL A 198 -12.78 -9.71 14.52
CA VAL A 198 -13.86 -8.99 15.21
C VAL A 198 -15.13 -9.84 15.29
N THR A 199 -15.49 -10.52 14.20
CA THR A 199 -16.67 -11.39 14.13
C THR A 199 -16.52 -12.63 15.03
N GLU A 200 -15.35 -13.29 15.01
CA GLU A 200 -15.02 -14.41 15.90
C GLU A 200 -15.08 -13.97 17.37
N SER A 201 -14.48 -12.84 17.72
CA SER A 201 -14.54 -12.27 19.08
C SER A 201 -15.98 -12.05 19.56
N ARG A 202 -16.83 -11.45 18.71
CA ARG A 202 -18.24 -11.22 19.04
C ARG A 202 -19.01 -12.52 19.23
N ARG A 203 -18.72 -13.54 18.41
CA ARG A 203 -19.37 -14.86 18.50
C ARG A 203 -18.95 -15.64 19.74
N ASP A 204 -17.70 -15.55 20.14
CA ASP A 204 -17.14 -16.37 21.22
C ASP A 204 -17.37 -15.74 22.61
N LEU A 205 -17.63 -14.43 22.67
CA LEU A 205 -17.75 -13.67 23.91
C LEU A 205 -19.19 -13.20 24.23
N HIS A 206 -20.15 -13.37 23.31
CA HIS A 206 -21.57 -13.06 23.50
C HIS A 206 -22.43 -14.29 23.22
#